data_AF-A0A0E0IB94-F1
#
_entry.id   AF-A0A0E0IB94-F1
#
_cell.length_a   1.000
_cell.length_b   1.000
_cell.length_c   1.000
_cell.angle_alpha   90.00
_cell.angle_beta   90.00
_cell.angle_gamma   90.00
#
_symmetry.space_group_name_H-M   'P 1'
#
loop_
_entity.id
_entity.type
_entity.pdbx_description
1 polymer ?
#
loop_
_entity_poly.entity_id
_entity_poly.type
_entity_poly.pdbx_seq_one_letter_code
_entity_poly.pdbx_strand_id
1 'polypeptide(L)' 'MEIIVILSLVVLLVLGALFVLPKSRNKGKAKEASSNAKSVVYDVTSYVEEHPGGDAILNNAGGDSTEGFFGLCQGFYGVE' A
#
# COMPACT_ATOMS: atom_id res chain seq x y z
N MET A 1 -14.56 -23.63 48.77
CA MET A 1 -15.60 -22.98 47.94
C MET A 1 -15.18 -21.59 47.51
N GLU A 2 -14.63 -20.77 48.42
CA GLU A 2 -14.17 -19.39 48.14
C GLU A 2 -13.04 -19.28 47.11
N ILE A 3 -12.06 -20.20 47.14
CA ILE A 3 -10.94 -20.20 46.18
C ILE A 3 -11.45 -20.39 44.74
N ILE A 4 -12.46 -21.22 44.52
CA ILE A 4 -13.05 -21.46 43.19
C ILE A 4 -13.80 -20.21 42.69
N VAL A 5 -14.46 -19.49 43.60
CA VAL A 5 -15.13 -18.21 43.30
C VAL A 5 -14.10 -17.14 42.92
N ILE A 6 -12.99 -17.03 43.66
CA ILE A 6 -11.94 -16.05 43.37
C ILE A 6 -11.23 -16.37 42.04
N LEU A 7 -10.89 -17.64 41.79
CA LEU A 7 -10.22 -18.06 40.55
C LEU A 7 -11.09 -17.80 39.32
N SER A 8 -12.40 -18.09 39.39
CA SER A 8 -13.31 -17.82 38.28
C SER A 8 -13.49 -16.32 38.03
N LEU A 9 -13.58 -15.49 39.08
CA LEU A 9 -13.64 -14.03 38.94
C LEU A 9 -12.38 -13.46 38.28
N VAL A 10 -11.19 -13.90 38.71
CA VAL A 10 -9.91 -13.46 38.12
C VAL A 10 -9.79 -13.87 36.66
N VAL A 11 -10.18 -15.11 36.32
CA VAL A 11 -10.14 -15.61 34.92
C VAL A 11 -11.11 -14.83 34.02
N LEU A 12 -12.32 -14.54 34.48
CA LEU A 12 -13.29 -13.77 33.70
C LEU A 12 -12.84 -12.32 33.46
N LEU A 13 -12.18 -11.68 34.44
CA LEU A 13 -11.62 -10.34 34.25
C LEU A 13 -10.45 -10.32 33.26
N VAL A 14 -9.54 -11.30 33.32
CA VAL A 14 -8.40 -11.40 32.41
C VAL A 14 -8.83 -11.70 30.98
N LEU A 15 -9.74 -12.68 30.79
CA LEU A 15 -10.28 -13.02 29.48
C LEU A 15 -11.17 -11.91 28.93
N GLY A 16 -11.97 -11.26 29.77
CA GLY A 16 -12.78 -10.10 29.39
C GLY A 16 -11.92 -8.95 28.89
N ALA A 17 -10.87 -8.58 29.62
CA ALA A 17 -9.95 -7.52 29.20
C ALA A 17 -9.17 -7.87 27.93
N LEU A 18 -8.75 -9.13 27.76
CA LEU A 18 -8.08 -9.62 26.56
C LEU A 18 -9.02 -9.66 25.34
N PHE A 19 -10.31 -9.97 25.56
CA PHE A 19 -11.35 -9.94 24.53
C PHE A 19 -11.76 -8.51 24.13
N VAL A 20 -11.63 -7.55 25.07
CA VAL A 20 -11.80 -6.11 24.82
C VAL A 20 -10.62 -5.50 24.08
N LEU A 21 -9.55 -6.25 23.77
CA LEU A 21 -8.61 -5.81 22.76
C LEU A 21 -9.22 -6.04 21.38
N PRO A 22 -9.79 -5.02 20.70
CA PRO A 22 -10.06 -5.14 19.29
C PRO A 22 -8.74 -5.49 18.61
N LYS A 23 -8.70 -6.64 17.94
CA LYS A 23 -7.60 -6.99 17.04
C LYS A 23 -7.67 -6.09 15.80
N SER A 24 -7.43 -4.79 15.98
CA SER A 24 -7.35 -3.82 14.91
C SER A 24 -5.91 -3.41 14.72
N ARG A 25 -5.13 -4.30 14.12
CA ARG A 25 -3.93 -3.91 13.38
C ARG A 25 -4.31 -3.64 11.93
N ASN A 26 -5.20 -2.68 11.71
CA ASN A 26 -5.43 -2.11 10.39
C ASN A 26 -4.48 -0.92 10.18
N LYS A 27 -3.37 -1.23 9.52
CA LYS A 27 -2.61 -0.33 8.64
C LYS A 27 -2.30 1.06 9.20
N GLY A 28 -1.21 1.11 9.95
CA GLY A 28 -0.14 2.02 9.64
C GLY A 28 1.00 1.22 9.01
N LYS A 29 0.93 0.89 7.70
CA LYS A 29 2.17 1.01 6.93
C LYS A 29 2.44 2.52 6.98
N ALA A 30 3.06 2.98 8.07
CA ALA A 30 4.17 3.89 7.89
C ALA A 30 5.08 3.09 6.98
N LYS A 31 4.85 3.27 5.68
CA LYS A 31 5.98 3.47 4.83
C LYS A 31 6.62 4.69 5.51
N GLU A 32 7.54 4.41 6.44
CA GLU A 32 8.87 4.91 6.24
C GLU A 32 9.26 4.42 4.84
N ALA A 33 8.66 5.09 3.86
CA ALA A 33 9.21 5.24 2.57
C ALA A 33 10.36 6.20 2.87
N SER A 34 11.45 5.64 3.39
CA SER A 34 12.67 5.68 2.59
C SER A 34 12.37 5.00 1.24
N SER A 35 11.42 5.56 0.50
CA SER A 35 11.40 5.45 -0.92
C SER A 35 12.34 6.58 -1.28
N ASN A 36 13.56 6.17 -1.54
CA ASN A 36 14.16 6.54 -2.80
C ASN A 36 13.23 6.14 -3.99
N ALA A 37 11.91 6.38 -3.93
CA ALA A 37 11.05 6.53 -5.07
C ALA A 37 11.31 7.96 -5.46
N LYS A 38 12.34 8.09 -6.28
CA LYS A 38 12.70 9.29 -6.99
C LYS A 38 11.43 9.76 -7.71
N SER A 39 10.68 10.68 -7.13
CA SER A 39 9.63 11.43 -7.82
C SER A 39 10.35 12.40 -8.76
N VAL A 40 10.95 11.85 -9.81
CA VAL A 40 11.62 12.63 -10.83
C VAL A 40 10.55 13.12 -11.77
N VAL A 41 10.45 14.43 -11.87
CA VAL A 41 9.68 15.06 -12.92
C VAL A 41 10.53 14.95 -14.18
N TYR A 42 10.08 14.14 -15.13
CA TYR A 42 10.69 14.05 -16.45
C TYR A 42 10.01 15.05 -17.37
N ASP A 43 10.80 15.98 -17.91
CA ASP A 43 10.35 16.82 -18.99
C ASP A 43 10.41 16.01 -20.30
N VAL A 44 9.25 15.60 -20.78
CA VAL A 44 9.09 14.84 -22.02
C VAL A 44 8.63 15.73 -23.18
N THR A 45 8.59 17.06 -23.00
CA THR A 45 8.06 18.00 -24.00
C THR A 45 8.76 17.86 -25.35
N SER A 46 10.08 17.64 -25.36
CA SER A 46 10.85 17.44 -26.58
C SER A 46 10.71 16.04 -27.21
N TYR A 47 10.11 15.09 -26.50
CA TYR A 47 9.97 13.69 -26.92
C TYR A 47 8.55 13.33 -27.36
N VAL A 48 7.57 14.23 -27.17
CA VAL A 48 6.17 14.00 -27.59
C VAL A 48 6.07 13.65 -29.07
N GLU A 49 6.78 14.40 -29.92
CA GLU A 49 6.71 14.24 -31.38
C GLU A 49 7.40 12.97 -31.91
N GLU A 50 8.37 12.44 -31.15
CA GLU A 50 9.13 11.23 -31.51
C GLU A 50 8.52 9.96 -30.88
N HIS A 51 7.60 10.11 -29.93
CA HIS A 51 7.02 8.98 -29.23
C HIS A 51 6.10 8.17 -30.17
N PRO A 52 6.25 6.82 -30.27
CA PRO A 52 5.43 6.00 -31.16
C PRO A 52 3.92 6.06 -30.90
N GLY A 53 3.52 6.43 -29.68
CA GLY A 53 2.12 6.68 -29.28
C GLY A 53 1.67 8.14 -29.46
N GLY A 54 2.52 9.01 -29.98
CA GLY A 54 2.27 10.45 -30.15
C GLY A 54 1.81 11.14 -28.87
N ASP A 55 0.82 12.00 -29.00
CA ASP A 55 0.23 12.80 -27.91
C ASP A 55 -0.37 11.97 -26.77
N ALA A 56 -0.52 10.65 -26.92
CA ALA A 56 -1.07 9.78 -25.88
C ALA A 56 -0.25 9.83 -24.58
N ILE A 57 1.03 10.22 -24.63
CA ILE A 57 1.87 10.40 -23.43
C ILE A 57 1.47 11.61 -22.59
N LEU A 58 0.76 12.57 -23.17
CA LEU A 58 0.31 13.79 -22.50
C LEU A 58 -0.98 13.59 -21.71
N ASN A 59 -1.67 12.46 -21.86
CA ASN A 59 -2.93 12.17 -21.17
C ASN A 59 -2.83 12.25 -19.64
N ASN A 60 -1.63 12.11 -19.10
CA ASN A 60 -1.35 12.22 -17.67
C ASN A 60 -0.18 13.18 -17.39
N ALA A 61 0.06 14.14 -18.28
CA ALA A 61 1.06 15.18 -18.09
C ALA A 61 0.77 16.00 -16.82
N GLY A 62 1.81 16.24 -16.01
CA GLY A 62 1.69 16.91 -14.71
C GLY A 62 1.18 16.03 -13.57
N GLY A 63 0.88 14.75 -13.83
CA GLY A 63 0.47 13.75 -12.84
C GLY A 63 1.45 12.57 -12.72
N ASP A 64 1.05 11.54 -11.96
CA ASP A 64 1.80 10.29 -11.83
C ASP A 64 1.51 9.35 -13.00
N SER A 65 2.46 9.23 -13.93
CA SER A 65 2.33 8.40 -15.13
C SER A 65 3.02 7.03 -14.99
N THR A 66 3.31 6.59 -13.76
CA THR A 66 4.03 5.32 -13.48
C THR A 66 3.32 4.11 -14.10
N GLU A 67 2.00 4.01 -13.97
CA GLU A 67 1.23 2.88 -14.53
C GLU A 67 1.26 2.83 -16.06
N GLY A 68 1.18 3.99 -16.73
CA GLY A 68 1.27 4.07 -18.19
C GLY A 68 2.67 3.75 -18.73
N PHE A 69 3.72 4.09 -17.97
CA PHE A 69 5.11 3.81 -18.33
C PHE A 69 5.46 2.32 -18.18
N PHE A 70 5.02 1.66 -17.10
CA PHE A 70 5.33 0.25 -16.84
C PHE A 70 4.30 -0.74 -17.39
N GLY A 71 3.07 -0.30 -17.68
CA GLY A 71 1.97 -1.16 -18.14
C GLY A 71 2.26 -1.91 -19.44
N LEU A 72 3.09 -1.36 -20.33
CA LEU A 72 3.51 -2.05 -21.56
C LEU A 72 4.58 -3.14 -21.30
N CYS A 73 5.41 -2.96 -20.27
CA CYS A 73 6.50 -3.89 -19.92
C CYS A 73 6.06 -5.02 -18.98
N GLN A 74 4.93 -4.87 -18.29
CA GLN A 74 4.44 -5.86 -17.32
C GLN A 74 3.62 -6.99 -17.96
N GLY A 75 3.34 -6.90 -19.27
CA GLY A 75 2.53 -7.88 -20.02
C GLY A 75 3.27 -9.08 -20.62
N PHE A 76 4.59 -9.21 -20.45
CA PHE A 76 5.37 -10.31 -21.07
C PHE A 76 6.08 -11.26 -20.10
N TYR A 77 5.93 -11.10 -18.78
CA TYR A 77 6.47 -12.01 -17.76
C TYR A 77 5.36 -12.71 -16.95
N GLY A 78 4.32 -13.17 -17.65
CA GLY A 78 3.22 -13.93 -17.07
C GLY A 78 2.69 -14.95 -18.07
N VAL A 79 3.53 -15.94 -18.41
CA VAL A 79 3.08 -17.16 -19.08
C VAL A 79 3.15 -18.28 -18.03
N GLU A 80 1.98 -18.72 -17.58
CA GLU A 80 1.70 -20.13 -17.24
C GLU A 80 0.52 -20.57 -18.11
#